data_AF-A0A6I1JBJ7-F1
#
_entry.id   AF-A0A6I1JBJ7-F1
#
_cell.length_a   1.000
_cell.length_b   1.000
_cell.length_c   1.000
_cell.angle_alpha   90.00
_cell.angle_beta   90.00
_cell.angle_gamma   90.00
#
_symmetry.space_group_name_H-M   'P 1'
#
loop_
_entity.id
_entity.type
_entity.pdbx_description
1 polymer ?
#
loop_
_entity_poly.entity_id
_entity_poly.type
_entity_poly.pdbx_seq_one_letter_code
_entity_poly.pdbx_strand_id
1 'polypeptide(L)'
;MALFFWYLPRFTEAAIGVATLSATTAMAASVTIAHRMVLMSDPSTLLHRPARAEAMRMIGEKVDAAAQGSLDAAFEVGRLAIRSASGRMSTDDVAHGLLAIGVAATRPAARRAKANARRLSRG
;
A
#
# COMPACT_ATOMS: atom_id res chain seq x y z
N MET A 1 -3.38 -25.79 28.67
CA MET A 1 -4.03 -24.54 28.23
C MET A 1 -3.11 -23.33 28.48
N ALA A 2 -1.83 -23.40 28.08
CA ALA A 2 -0.83 -22.34 28.30
C ALA A 2 0.03 -22.03 27.05
N LEU A 3 -0.17 -22.76 25.94
CA LEU A 3 0.54 -22.55 24.67
C LEU A 3 -0.01 -21.39 23.84
N PHE A 4 -1.21 -20.88 24.17
CA PHE A 4 -1.89 -19.83 23.40
C PHE A 4 -1.25 -18.44 23.60
N PHE A 5 -0.67 -18.17 24.77
CA PHE A 5 -0.18 -16.84 25.12
C PHE A 5 1.20 -16.49 24.54
N TRP A 6 2.03 -17.50 24.23
CA TRP A 6 3.36 -17.32 23.64
C TRP A 6 3.37 -17.31 22.10
N TYR A 7 2.33 -17.87 21.47
CA TYR A 7 2.24 -18.08 20.01
C TYR A 7 1.65 -16.90 19.23
N LEU A 8 1.02 -15.94 19.91
CA LEU A 8 0.29 -14.81 19.29
C LEU A 8 1.11 -13.55 18.91
N PRO A 9 2.22 -13.15 19.58
CA PRO A 9 2.68 -11.76 19.49
C PRO A 9 3.17 -11.35 18.09
N ARG A 10 3.86 -12.22 17.37
CA ARG A 10 4.44 -11.91 16.04
C ARG A 10 3.43 -11.78 14.93
N PHE A 11 2.42 -12.66 14.90
CA PHE A 11 1.31 -12.55 13.96
C PHE A 11 0.52 -11.27 14.21
N THR A 12 0.20 -10.98 15.48
CA THR A 12 -0.61 -9.82 15.85
C THR A 12 0.08 -8.51 15.48
N GLU A 13 1.39 -8.39 15.65
CA GLU A 13 2.14 -7.19 15.25
C GLU A 13 2.08 -6.95 13.73
N ALA A 14 2.29 -7.99 12.93
CA ALA A 14 2.19 -7.90 11.47
C ALA A 14 0.77 -7.53 11.01
N ALA A 15 -0.24 -8.17 11.61
CA ALA A 15 -1.64 -7.89 11.32
C ALA A 15 -2.02 -6.44 11.66
N ILE A 16 -1.59 -5.93 12.83
CA ILE A 16 -1.81 -4.54 13.24
C ILE A 16 -1.11 -3.56 12.30
N GLY A 17 0.12 -3.87 11.88
CA GLY A 17 0.87 -3.07 10.91
C GLY A 17 0.14 -2.96 9.56
N VAL A 18 -0.37 -4.08 9.04
CA VAL A 18 -1.18 -4.13 7.81
C VAL A 18 -2.48 -3.36 7.97
N ALA A 19 -3.19 -3.54 9.08
CA ALA A 19 -4.44 -2.85 9.36
C ALA A 19 -4.24 -1.32 9.39
N THR A 20 -3.18 -0.85 10.04
CA THR A 20 -2.83 0.57 10.12
C THR A 20 -2.46 1.13 8.74
N LEU A 21 -1.66 0.39 7.96
CA LEU A 21 -1.32 0.76 6.59
C LEU A 21 -2.57 0.88 5.71
N SER A 22 -3.47 -0.10 5.80
CA SER A 22 -4.71 -0.12 5.03
C SER A 22 -5.61 1.07 5.38
N ALA A 23 -5.86 1.29 6.68
CA ALA A 23 -6.72 2.38 7.14
C ALA A 23 -6.18 3.76 6.72
N THR A 24 -4.88 4.01 6.90
CA THR A 24 -4.26 5.29 6.50
C THR A 24 -4.27 5.49 4.98
N THR A 25 -4.12 4.41 4.21
CA THR A 25 -4.19 4.46 2.75
C THR A 25 -5.62 4.73 2.27
N ALA A 26 -6.62 4.07 2.87
CA ALA A 26 -8.03 4.29 2.56
C ALA A 26 -8.46 5.74 2.81
N MET A 27 -8.04 6.33 3.94
CA MET A 27 -8.29 7.75 4.23
C MET A 27 -7.60 8.69 3.22
N ALA A 28 -6.35 8.40 2.84
CA ALA A 28 -5.66 9.22 1.85
C ALA A 28 -6.30 9.11 0.45
N ALA A 29 -6.76 7.90 0.10
CA ALA A 29 -7.48 7.65 -1.14
C ALA A 29 -8.84 8.37 -1.15
N SER A 30 -9.59 8.36 -0.05
CA SER A 30 -10.90 9.03 0.02
C SER A 30 -10.79 10.54 -0.19
N VAL A 31 -9.79 11.20 0.41
CA VAL A 31 -9.51 12.63 0.17
C VAL A 31 -9.26 12.91 -1.32
N THR A 32 -8.47 12.04 -1.95
CA THR A 32 -8.16 12.16 -3.38
C THR A 32 -9.41 11.98 -4.24
N ILE A 33 -10.24 10.96 -3.94
CA ILE A 33 -11.48 10.69 -4.68
C ILE A 33 -12.46 11.84 -4.51
N ALA A 34 -12.70 12.31 -3.29
CA ALA A 34 -13.61 13.42 -3.01
C ALA A 34 -13.21 14.68 -3.79
N HIS A 35 -11.92 15.03 -3.76
CA HIS A 35 -11.41 16.16 -4.53
C HIS A 35 -11.63 16.00 -6.04
N ARG A 36 -11.45 14.78 -6.57
CA ARG A 36 -11.68 14.51 -8.00
C ARG A 36 -13.15 14.50 -8.37
N MET A 37 -14.05 14.07 -7.49
CA MET A 37 -15.50 14.16 -7.71
C MET A 37 -15.95 15.61 -7.83
N VAL A 38 -15.40 16.52 -7.02
CA VAL A 38 -15.66 17.96 -7.13
C VAL A 38 -15.21 18.49 -8.50
N LEU A 39 -14.00 18.15 -8.95
CA LEU A 39 -13.53 18.54 -10.30
C LEU A 39 -14.40 17.95 -11.42
N MET A 40 -14.85 16.70 -11.29
CA MET A 40 -15.69 16.04 -12.30
C MET A 40 -17.13 16.59 -12.38
N SER A 41 -17.60 17.29 -11.35
CA SER A 41 -18.92 17.94 -11.37
C SER A 41 -19.01 19.15 -12.29
N ASP A 42 -17.86 19.67 -12.75
CA ASP A 42 -17.79 20.73 -13.76
C ASP A 42 -17.15 20.21 -15.06
N PRO A 43 -17.94 20.01 -16.14
CA PRO A 43 -17.44 19.53 -17.43
C PRO A 43 -16.37 20.40 -18.08
N SER A 44 -16.29 21.69 -17.71
CA SER A 44 -15.31 22.63 -18.27
C SER A 44 -13.87 22.37 -17.81
N THR A 45 -13.71 21.68 -16.67
CA THR A 45 -12.40 21.34 -16.09
C THR A 45 -11.64 20.27 -16.90
N LEU A 46 -12.33 19.41 -17.65
CA LEU A 46 -11.69 18.41 -18.53
C LEU A 46 -11.03 19.03 -19.76
N LEU A 47 -11.49 20.23 -20.18
CA LEU A 47 -10.90 21.01 -21.26
C LEU A 47 -9.70 21.86 -20.78
N HIS A 48 -9.51 21.99 -19.47
CA HIS A 48 -8.36 22.69 -18.91
C HIS A 48 -7.09 21.83 -19.01
N ARG A 49 -6.14 22.27 -19.85
CA ARG A 49 -4.79 21.70 -19.99
C ARG A 49 -4.10 21.35 -18.65
N PRO A 50 -4.11 22.21 -17.60
CA PRO A 50 -3.46 21.87 -16.33
C PRO A 50 -4.08 20.67 -15.62
N ALA A 51 -5.41 20.51 -15.65
CA ALA A 51 -6.10 19.38 -15.03
C ALA A 51 -5.77 18.05 -15.73
N ARG A 52 -5.61 18.08 -17.07
CA ARG A 52 -5.20 16.92 -17.87
C ARG A 52 -3.74 16.54 -17.63
N ALA A 53 -2.84 17.51 -17.56
CA ALA A 53 -1.42 17.27 -17.26
C ALA A 53 -1.24 16.64 -15.87
N GLU A 54 -1.95 17.14 -14.86
CA GLU A 54 -1.95 16.56 -13.51
C GLU A 54 -2.53 15.15 -13.48
N ALA A 55 -3.59 14.87 -14.27
CA ALA A 55 -4.14 13.52 -14.39
C ALA A 55 -3.12 12.53 -14.99
N MET A 56 -2.41 12.92 -16.05
CA MET A 56 -1.37 12.07 -16.65
C MET A 56 -0.19 11.85 -15.70
N ARG A 57 0.23 12.90 -14.98
CA ARG A 57 1.24 12.78 -13.92
C ARG A 57 0.83 11.75 -12.88
N MET A 58 -0.39 11.83 -12.36
CA MET A 58 -0.88 10.87 -11.35
C MET A 58 -0.94 9.43 -11.87
N ILE A 59 -1.23 9.21 -13.17
CA ILE A 59 -1.17 7.87 -13.77
C ILE A 59 0.27 7.36 -13.77
N GLY A 60 1.24 8.18 -14.20
CA GLY A 60 2.66 7.83 -14.14
C GLY A 60 3.10 7.46 -12.72
N GLU A 61 2.70 8.26 -11.73
CA GLU A 61 3.00 7.98 -10.32
C GLU A 61 2.41 6.65 -9.82
N LYS A 62 1.26 6.21 -10.35
CA LYS A 62 0.65 4.90 -10.02
C LYS A 62 1.41 3.75 -10.69
N VAL A 63 1.82 3.92 -11.95
CA VAL A 63 2.62 2.92 -12.67
C VAL A 63 3.97 2.73 -12.01
N ASP A 64 4.65 3.83 -11.66
CA ASP A 64 5.92 3.79 -10.92
C ASP A 64 5.77 3.09 -9.57
N ALA A 65 4.69 3.39 -8.83
CA ALA A 65 4.42 2.76 -7.54
C ALA A 65 4.15 1.25 -7.69
N ALA A 66 3.45 0.83 -8.74
CA ALA A 66 3.19 -0.59 -9.03
C ALA A 66 4.49 -1.32 -9.40
N ALA A 67 5.35 -0.71 -10.23
CA ALA A 67 6.65 -1.27 -10.59
C ALA A 67 7.54 -1.43 -9.35
N GLN A 68 7.67 -0.37 -8.54
CA GLN A 68 8.43 -0.42 -7.29
C GLN A 68 7.88 -1.47 -6.32
N GLY A 69 6.56 -1.50 -6.13
CA GLY A 69 5.90 -2.46 -5.25
C GLY A 69 6.13 -3.91 -5.69
N SER A 70 6.13 -4.16 -7.00
CA SER A 70 6.40 -5.50 -7.55
C SER A 70 7.83 -5.96 -7.25
N LEU A 71 8.82 -5.05 -7.38
CA LEU A 71 10.21 -5.34 -7.04
C LEU A 71 10.39 -5.57 -5.53
N ASP A 72 9.82 -4.70 -4.70
CA ASP A 72 9.88 -4.82 -3.23
C ASP A 72 9.24 -6.14 -2.76
N ALA A 73 8.11 -6.53 -3.36
CA ALA A 73 7.45 -7.81 -3.10
C ALA A 73 8.30 -9.01 -3.52
N ALA A 74 8.97 -8.94 -4.68
CA ALA A 74 9.86 -10.01 -5.15
C ALA A 74 11.01 -10.27 -4.16
N PHE A 75 11.57 -9.22 -3.54
CA PHE A 75 12.58 -9.39 -2.49
C PHE A 75 12.03 -10.13 -1.25
N GLU A 76 10.81 -9.83 -0.81
CA GLU A 76 10.19 -10.54 0.32
C GLU A 76 9.81 -11.98 -0.02
N VAL A 77 9.37 -12.25 -1.26
CA VAL A 77 9.19 -13.62 -1.76
C VAL A 77 10.50 -14.39 -1.70
N GLY A 78 11.61 -13.79 -2.16
CA GLY A 78 12.94 -14.41 -2.09
C GLY A 78 13.37 -14.70 -0.65
N ARG A 79 13.14 -13.76 0.28
CA ARG A 79 13.41 -13.96 1.72
C ARG A 79 12.59 -15.11 2.29
N LEU A 80 11.31 -15.23 1.93
CA LEU A 80 10.46 -16.33 2.36
C LEU A 80 10.95 -17.66 1.78
N ALA A 81 11.33 -17.70 0.51
CA ALA A 81 11.85 -18.91 -0.16
C ALA A 81 13.17 -19.41 0.46
N ILE A 82 14.09 -18.50 0.81
CA ILE A 82 15.33 -18.87 1.51
C ILE A 82 15.02 -19.46 2.89
N ARG A 83 14.10 -18.84 3.64
CA ARG A 83 13.67 -19.36 4.95
C ARG A 83 13.00 -20.72 4.83
N SER A 84 12.15 -20.93 3.83
CA SER A 84 11.50 -22.22 3.60
C SER A 84 12.51 -23.31 3.25
N ALA A 85 13.52 -23.00 2.43
CA ALA A 85 14.58 -23.94 2.05
C ALA A 85 15.46 -24.35 3.24
N SER A 86 15.57 -23.51 4.27
CA SER A 86 16.35 -23.80 5.49
C SER A 86 15.68 -24.81 6.44
N GLY A 87 14.46 -25.29 6.13
CA GLY A 87 13.76 -26.32 6.90
C GLY A 87 13.16 -25.87 8.23
N ARG A 88 13.19 -24.57 8.55
CA ARG A 88 12.72 -24.00 9.82
C ARG A 88 11.53 -23.06 9.64
N MET A 89 10.44 -23.54 9.04
CA MET A 89 9.27 -22.70 8.80
C MET A 89 8.05 -23.22 9.57
N SER A 90 7.59 -22.43 10.54
CA SER A 90 6.29 -22.64 11.17
C SER A 90 5.16 -22.08 10.30
N THR A 91 3.91 -22.44 10.60
CA THR A 91 2.72 -21.87 9.94
C THR A 91 2.63 -20.35 10.14
N ASP A 92 3.14 -19.83 11.25
CA ASP A 92 3.20 -18.39 11.53
C ASP A 92 4.21 -17.68 10.61
N ASP A 93 5.38 -18.29 10.39
CA ASP A 93 6.41 -17.74 9.50
C ASP A 93 5.89 -17.61 8.06
N VAL A 94 5.02 -18.54 7.63
CA VAL A 94 4.34 -18.46 6.34
C VAL A 94 3.38 -17.29 6.30
N ALA A 95 2.50 -17.18 7.31
CA ALA A 95 1.51 -16.11 7.37
C ALA A 95 2.17 -14.72 7.44
N HIS A 96 3.19 -14.57 8.29
CA HIS A 96 3.98 -13.35 8.39
C HIS A 96 4.72 -13.03 7.08
N GLY A 97 5.28 -14.04 6.41
CA GLY A 97 5.92 -13.89 5.11
C GLY A 97 4.96 -13.38 4.03
N LEU A 98 3.75 -13.95 3.97
CA LEU A 98 2.71 -13.51 3.04
C LEU A 98 2.24 -12.09 3.33
N LEU A 99 2.07 -11.73 4.61
CA LEU A 99 1.74 -10.36 5.01
C LEU A 99 2.88 -9.39 4.63
N ALA A 100 4.14 -9.76 4.85
CA ALA A 100 5.30 -8.95 4.49
C ALA A 100 5.36 -8.67 2.98
N ILE A 101 5.07 -9.68 2.14
CA ILE A 101 4.95 -9.52 0.68
C ILE A 101 3.83 -8.52 0.34
N GLY A 102 2.65 -8.66 0.95
CA GLY A 102 1.53 -7.74 0.72
C GLY A 102 1.83 -6.31 1.15
N VAL A 103 2.51 -6.11 2.29
CA VAL A 103 2.97 -4.79 2.75
C VAL A 103 3.98 -4.20 1.78
N ALA A 104 4.98 -4.97 1.35
CA ALA A 104 5.99 -4.51 0.40
C ALA A 104 5.36 -4.08 -0.94
N ALA A 105 4.42 -4.89 -1.46
CA ALA A 105 3.70 -4.60 -2.69
C ALA A 105 2.91 -3.28 -2.63
N THR A 106 2.30 -2.97 -1.48
CA THR A 106 1.33 -1.87 -1.34
C THR A 106 1.93 -0.58 -0.77
N ARG A 107 3.06 -0.67 -0.06
CA ARG A 107 3.70 0.49 0.60
C ARG A 107 4.02 1.66 -0.34
N PRO A 108 4.53 1.47 -1.58
CA PRO A 108 4.75 2.58 -2.50
C PRO A 108 3.47 3.33 -2.85
N ALA A 109 2.39 2.59 -3.15
CA ALA A 109 1.08 3.16 -3.46
C ALA A 109 0.52 3.94 -2.26
N ALA A 110 0.62 3.39 -1.05
CA ALA A 110 0.22 4.07 0.19
C ALA A 110 0.97 5.41 0.40
N ARG A 111 2.29 5.44 0.15
CA ARG A 111 3.09 6.66 0.23
C ARG A 111 2.64 7.71 -0.79
N ARG A 112 2.37 7.30 -2.03
CA ARG A 112 1.89 8.22 -3.09
C ARG A 112 0.49 8.75 -2.78
N ALA A 113 -0.42 7.90 -2.31
CA ALA A 113 -1.75 8.32 -1.88
C ALA A 113 -1.67 9.39 -0.77
N LYS A 114 -0.83 9.18 0.25
CA LYS A 114 -0.61 10.15 1.32
C LYS A 114 0.02 11.45 0.83
N ALA A 115 0.98 11.39 -0.09
CA ALA A 115 1.59 12.57 -0.68
C ALA A 115 0.57 13.38 -1.50
N ASN A 116 -0.28 12.69 -2.28
CA ASN A 116 -1.34 13.33 -3.07
C ASN A 116 -2.38 13.97 -2.17
N ALA A 117 -2.88 13.26 -1.15
CA ALA A 117 -3.81 13.84 -0.17
C ALA A 117 -3.23 15.11 0.46
N ARG A 118 -1.96 15.10 0.88
CA ARG A 118 -1.28 16.31 1.43
C ARG A 118 -1.17 17.45 0.42
N ARG A 119 -0.91 17.16 -0.86
CA ARG A 119 -0.85 18.16 -1.93
C ARG A 119 -2.21 18.80 -2.15
N LEU A 120 -3.26 17.98 -2.17
CA LEU A 120 -4.63 18.44 -2.37
C LEU A 120 -5.20 19.19 -1.17
N SER A 121 -4.85 18.83 0.07
CA SER A 121 -5.28 19.55 1.27
C SER A 121 -4.60 20.91 1.47
N ARG A 122 -3.57 21.24 0.68
CA ARG A 122 -2.87 22.53 0.73
C ARG A 122 -3.21 23.44 -0.44
N GLY A 123 -3.89 22.90 -1.46
CA GLY A 123 -4.31 23.63 -2.65
C GLY A 123 -5.68 24.27 -2.47
#